data_AF-A0A137Q588-F1
#
_entry.id   AF-A0A137Q588-F1
#
_cell.length_a   1.000
_cell.length_b   1.000
_cell.length_c   1.000
_cell.angle_alpha   90.00
_cell.angle_beta   90.00
_cell.angle_gamma   90.00
#
_symmetry.space_group_name_H-M   'P 1'
#
loop_
_entity.id
_entity.type
_entity.pdbx_description
1 polymer ?
#
loop_
_entity_poly.entity_id
_entity_poly.type
_entity_poly.pdbx_seq_one_letter_code
_entity_poly.pdbx_strand_id
1 'polypeptide(L)'
;MAPLSTIPLPLPANQPPPGYGWEERDMSVSSTTTAFNTGIEQRDTFLGQLRCIICGLPDPVLLQRCHIIRDSEPRIWSNLQARHWIPSQAKAHPQHEPCNGLLMCPNHHVMFDAYNFFIRFIPDIRKFVFVNYSNKPSLQQFHGKAIALDIKDRYAPFPSLFILHEMRVRGFHPFQPIEPDMPDIGLWQDWITSDGVFDNVSDSFKRDSPPDNGDNNNNNSFSMQSQPQHQPTTTSTGGASSGKRKVTLNADVIADILAATRAMPSWKACEMEGTSWTGTAQENIENYVSSIGVDTGGSQKPNPNLQDESIG
;
A
#
# COMPACT_ATOMS: atom_id res chain seq x y z
N MET A 1 -12.73 29.80 52.12
CA MET A 1 -12.60 29.44 50.70
C MET A 1 -14.00 29.14 50.19
N ALA A 2 -14.48 29.89 49.19
CA ALA A 2 -15.78 29.60 48.57
C ALA A 2 -15.66 28.33 47.70
N PRO A 3 -16.66 27.43 47.70
CA PRO A 3 -16.63 26.25 46.84
C PRO A 3 -16.76 26.69 45.38
N LEU A 4 -15.96 26.07 44.50
CA LEU A 4 -16.02 26.31 43.06
C LEU A 4 -17.38 25.83 42.52
N SER A 5 -18.09 26.71 41.84
CA SER A 5 -19.34 26.37 41.15
C SER A 5 -19.04 25.40 40.01
N THR A 6 -19.47 24.16 40.14
CA THR A 6 -19.46 23.18 39.05
C THR A 6 -20.48 23.61 38.00
N ILE A 7 -19.99 24.13 36.88
CA ILE A 7 -20.79 24.35 35.67
C ILE A 7 -21.22 22.96 35.18
N PRO A 8 -22.53 22.66 35.06
CA PRO A 8 -22.96 21.42 34.45
C PRO A 8 -22.55 21.44 32.97
N LEU A 9 -21.72 20.49 32.54
CA LEU A 9 -21.49 20.27 31.11
C LEU A 9 -22.83 19.91 30.46
N PRO A 10 -23.18 20.53 29.31
CA PRO A 10 -24.52 20.39 28.72
C PRO A 10 -24.76 19.04 28.03
N LEU A 11 -23.91 18.03 28.22
CA LEU A 11 -23.97 16.77 27.49
C LEU A 11 -23.85 15.57 28.43
N PRO A 12 -24.70 14.53 28.29
CA PRO A 12 -24.53 13.27 29.00
C PRO A 12 -23.16 12.67 28.68
N ALA A 13 -22.45 12.20 29.71
CA ALA A 13 -21.08 11.71 29.59
C ALA A 13 -20.88 10.54 28.61
N ASN A 14 -21.96 9.89 28.16
CA ASN A 14 -21.87 8.63 27.42
C ASN A 14 -22.68 8.57 26.11
N GLN A 15 -23.37 9.63 25.67
CA GLN A 15 -24.09 9.59 24.39
C GLN A 15 -24.18 10.98 23.72
N PRO A 16 -24.04 11.06 22.39
CA PRO A 16 -24.33 12.29 21.65
C PRO A 16 -25.81 12.69 21.80
N PRO A 17 -26.16 13.98 21.63
CA PRO A 17 -27.54 14.45 21.77
C PRO A 17 -28.52 13.67 20.88
N PRO A 18 -29.78 13.46 21.31
CA PRO A 18 -30.82 12.91 20.46
C PRO A 18 -30.93 13.74 19.16
N GLY A 19 -30.77 13.10 18.00
CA GLY A 19 -30.71 13.75 16.68
C GLY A 19 -29.31 13.99 16.10
N TYR A 20 -28.23 13.67 16.83
CA TYR A 20 -26.84 13.61 16.32
C TYR A 20 -26.41 12.20 15.86
N GLY A 21 -27.29 11.20 16.02
CA GLY A 21 -27.11 9.89 15.39
C GLY A 21 -27.30 10.04 13.88
N TRP A 22 -26.20 10.03 13.13
CA TRP A 22 -26.24 9.88 11.68
C TRP A 22 -26.65 8.42 11.37
N GLU A 23 -27.95 8.12 11.41
CA GLU A 23 -28.51 6.80 11.07
C GLU A 23 -28.51 6.48 9.57
N GLU A 24 -27.96 7.36 8.73
CA GLU A 24 -27.81 7.12 7.29
C GLU A 24 -26.46 7.63 6.81
N ARG A 25 -25.41 6.84 7.04
CA ARG A 25 -24.30 6.59 6.10
C ARG A 25 -23.28 5.68 6.79
N ASP A 26 -23.54 4.37 6.71
CA ASP A 26 -22.43 3.45 6.47
C ASP A 26 -21.61 4.06 5.32
N MET A 27 -20.30 4.25 5.51
CA MET A 27 -19.45 4.58 4.37
C MET A 27 -19.67 3.48 3.34
N SER A 28 -20.26 3.85 2.21
CA SER A 28 -20.57 2.86 1.19
C SER A 28 -19.27 2.24 0.71
N VAL A 29 -19.29 0.94 0.43
CA VAL A 29 -18.21 0.22 -0.27
C VAL A 29 -17.74 0.99 -1.53
N SER A 30 -18.63 1.79 -2.12
CA SER A 30 -18.33 2.72 -3.21
C SER A 30 -17.31 3.79 -2.82
N SER A 31 -17.43 4.42 -1.64
CA SER A 31 -16.50 5.46 -1.17
C SER A 31 -15.09 4.92 -0.91
N THR A 32 -14.98 3.71 -0.35
CA THR A 32 -13.69 3.05 -0.11
C THR A 32 -13.02 2.61 -1.41
N THR A 33 -13.81 2.13 -2.37
CA THR A 33 -13.32 1.78 -3.72
C THR A 33 -12.83 3.01 -4.48
N THR A 34 -13.53 4.15 -4.36
CA THR A 34 -13.07 5.41 -4.98
C THR A 34 -11.74 5.86 -4.37
N ALA A 35 -11.59 5.85 -3.04
CA ALA A 35 -10.34 6.22 -2.38
C ALA A 35 -9.17 5.31 -2.79
N PHE A 36 -9.42 3.99 -2.92
CA PHE A 36 -8.46 3.02 -3.46
C PHE A 36 -8.01 3.40 -4.88
N ASN A 37 -8.96 3.62 -5.79
CA ASN A 37 -8.67 3.97 -7.17
C ASN A 37 -7.89 5.29 -7.27
N THR A 38 -8.32 6.33 -6.55
CA THR A 38 -7.67 7.64 -6.54
C THR A 38 -6.24 7.56 -6.02
N GLY A 39 -5.97 6.80 -4.96
CA GLY A 39 -4.62 6.63 -4.42
C GLY A 39 -3.66 6.00 -5.44
N ILE A 40 -4.13 4.97 -6.16
CA ILE A 40 -3.35 4.32 -7.22
C ILE A 40 -3.15 5.25 -8.41
N GLU A 41 -4.20 5.94 -8.84
CA GLU A 41 -4.12 6.88 -9.97
C GLU A 41 -3.14 8.02 -9.70
N GLN A 42 -3.18 8.61 -8.51
CA GLN A 42 -2.22 9.64 -8.10
C GLN A 42 -0.78 9.11 -8.11
N ARG A 43 -0.58 7.90 -7.58
CA ARG A 43 0.74 7.25 -7.52
C ARG A 43 1.26 6.81 -8.91
N ASP A 44 0.39 6.44 -9.83
CA ASP A 44 0.77 5.87 -11.13
C ASP A 44 0.52 6.86 -12.30
N THR A 45 0.35 8.15 -11.96
CA THR A 45 0.40 9.27 -12.91
C THR A 45 1.84 9.76 -13.08
N PHE A 46 2.29 9.77 -14.34
CA PHE A 46 3.61 10.25 -14.75
C PHE A 46 3.45 11.21 -15.92
N LEU A 47 4.07 12.38 -15.83
CA LEU A 47 3.95 13.44 -16.82
C LEU A 47 2.47 13.78 -17.14
N GLY A 48 1.62 13.81 -16.11
CA GLY A 48 0.19 14.10 -16.20
C GLY A 48 -0.68 12.99 -16.79
N GLN A 49 -0.13 11.80 -17.05
CA GLN A 49 -0.85 10.68 -17.65
C GLN A 49 -0.78 9.43 -16.78
N LEU A 50 -1.89 8.71 -16.66
CA LEU A 50 -1.91 7.37 -16.08
C LEU A 50 -1.11 6.42 -16.97
N ARG A 51 -0.21 5.63 -16.38
CA ARG A 51 0.62 4.68 -17.12
C ARG A 51 0.69 3.32 -16.45
N CYS A 52 0.88 2.29 -17.27
CA CYS A 52 1.27 0.99 -16.75
C CYS A 52 2.64 1.09 -16.08
N ILE A 53 2.74 0.68 -14.82
CA ILE A 53 4.01 0.75 -14.05
C ILE A 53 5.16 -0.06 -14.67
N ILE A 54 4.86 -1.05 -15.53
CA ILE A 54 5.86 -1.92 -16.18
C ILE A 54 6.28 -1.36 -17.54
N CYS A 55 5.34 -1.09 -18.45
CA CYS A 55 5.67 -0.76 -19.84
C CYS A 55 5.32 0.67 -20.28
N GLY A 56 4.78 1.50 -19.39
CA GLY A 56 4.53 2.91 -19.68
C GLY A 56 3.35 3.18 -20.61
N LEU A 57 2.56 2.16 -21.00
CA LEU A 57 1.40 2.32 -21.87
C LEU A 57 0.46 3.39 -21.27
N PRO A 58 0.20 4.51 -21.98
CA PRO A 58 -0.46 5.68 -21.40
C PRO A 58 -1.98 5.72 -21.69
N ASP A 59 -2.63 4.58 -21.94
CA ASP A 59 -4.04 4.53 -22.33
C ASP A 59 -4.94 4.29 -21.09
N PRO A 60 -5.61 5.33 -20.54
CA PRO A 60 -6.39 5.19 -19.33
C PRO A 60 -7.60 4.25 -19.48
N VAL A 61 -8.10 4.08 -20.70
CA VAL A 61 -9.25 3.20 -20.99
C VAL A 61 -8.84 1.74 -20.91
N LEU A 62 -7.58 1.44 -21.24
CA LEU A 62 -7.05 0.08 -21.20
C LEU A 62 -6.36 -0.26 -19.88
N LEU A 63 -5.98 0.72 -19.07
CA LEU A 63 -5.33 0.46 -17.78
C LEU A 63 -6.28 -0.19 -16.78
N GLN A 64 -5.77 -1.21 -16.10
CA GLN A 64 -6.48 -2.02 -15.14
C GLN A 64 -5.82 -1.89 -13.77
N ARG A 65 -6.67 -1.80 -12.74
CA ARG A 65 -6.23 -1.85 -11.34
C ARG A 65 -6.18 -3.31 -10.93
N CYS A 66 -4.99 -3.74 -10.54
CA CYS A 66 -4.68 -5.09 -10.10
C CYS A 66 -4.45 -5.07 -8.59
N HIS A 67 -4.77 -6.19 -7.92
CA HIS A 67 -4.45 -6.38 -6.51
C HIS A 67 -3.31 -7.38 -6.35
N ILE A 68 -2.35 -7.09 -5.47
CA ILE A 68 -1.25 -8.02 -5.17
C ILE A 68 -1.79 -9.22 -4.39
N ILE A 69 -2.59 -8.96 -3.35
CA ILE A 69 -3.42 -9.95 -2.65
C ILE A 69 -4.84 -9.79 -3.15
N ARG A 70 -5.43 -10.88 -3.67
CA ARG A 70 -6.74 -10.79 -4.31
C ARG A 70 -7.84 -10.46 -3.30
N ASP A 71 -8.88 -9.78 -3.77
CA ASP A 71 -10.12 -9.50 -3.05
C ASP A 71 -10.79 -10.76 -2.48
N SER A 72 -10.68 -11.86 -3.21
CA SER A 72 -11.12 -13.20 -2.83
C SER A 72 -10.28 -13.86 -1.70
N GLU A 73 -9.24 -13.20 -1.20
CA GLU A 73 -8.30 -13.75 -0.20
C GLU A 73 -8.27 -13.00 1.15
N PRO A 74 -9.43 -12.66 1.77
CA PRO A 74 -9.45 -11.84 2.99
C PRO A 74 -8.76 -12.50 4.19
N ARG A 75 -8.75 -13.84 4.25
CA ARG A 75 -8.04 -14.59 5.30
C ARG A 75 -6.53 -14.41 5.21
N ILE A 76 -5.99 -14.32 4.00
CA ILE A 76 -4.56 -14.09 3.78
C ILE A 76 -4.21 -12.67 4.23
N TRP A 77 -5.04 -11.69 3.86
CA TRP A 77 -4.90 -10.31 4.31
C TRP A 77 -4.87 -10.19 5.84
N SER A 78 -5.85 -10.80 6.52
CA SER A 78 -5.90 -10.83 8.00
C SER A 78 -4.65 -11.50 8.61
N ASN A 79 -4.13 -12.54 7.97
CA ASN A 79 -2.92 -13.22 8.44
C ASN A 79 -1.67 -12.34 8.28
N LEU A 80 -1.59 -11.55 7.21
CA LEU A 80 -0.49 -10.60 7.01
C LEU A 80 -0.50 -9.49 8.06
N GLN A 81 -1.68 -9.00 8.45
CA GLN A 81 -1.84 -8.05 9.56
C GLN A 81 -1.39 -8.68 10.89
N ALA A 82 -1.89 -9.87 11.21
CA ALA A 82 -1.57 -10.59 12.45
C ALA A 82 -0.07 -10.92 12.59
N ARG A 83 0.64 -11.09 11.46
CA ARG A 83 2.09 -11.34 11.44
C ARG A 83 2.93 -10.05 11.38
N HIS A 84 2.30 -8.88 11.32
CA HIS A 84 2.98 -7.59 11.08
C HIS A 84 3.83 -7.59 9.81
N TRP A 85 3.32 -8.22 8.76
CA TRP A 85 3.86 -8.13 7.40
C TRP A 85 3.28 -6.89 6.68
N ILE A 86 2.09 -6.46 7.09
CA ILE A 86 1.51 -5.15 6.76
C ILE A 86 1.06 -4.46 8.06
N PRO A 87 0.79 -3.15 8.06
CA PRO A 87 0.30 -2.45 9.25
C PRO A 87 -1.00 -3.07 9.76
N SER A 88 -1.17 -3.13 11.08
CA SER A 88 -2.45 -3.55 11.69
C SER A 88 -3.60 -2.60 11.35
N GLN A 89 -3.27 -1.34 11.04
CA GLN A 89 -4.18 -0.26 10.66
C GLN A 89 -4.55 -0.28 9.18
N ALA A 90 -3.94 -1.17 8.38
CA ALA A 90 -4.34 -1.35 6.99
C ALA A 90 -5.83 -1.67 6.90
N LYS A 91 -6.49 -1.20 5.85
CA LYS A 91 -7.93 -1.37 5.66
C LYS A 91 -8.32 -2.85 5.83
N ALA A 92 -9.44 -3.12 6.49
CA ALA A 92 -9.86 -4.49 6.81
C ALA A 92 -10.01 -5.39 5.57
N HIS A 93 -10.35 -4.79 4.43
CA HIS A 93 -10.51 -5.48 3.17
C HIS A 93 -9.40 -5.13 2.17
N PRO A 94 -8.78 -6.14 1.53
CA PRO A 94 -7.65 -5.94 0.61
C PRO A 94 -7.98 -5.03 -0.58
N GLN A 95 -9.24 -5.00 -1.04
CA GLN A 95 -9.66 -4.16 -2.17
C GLN A 95 -9.81 -2.67 -1.82
N HIS A 96 -9.68 -2.31 -0.54
CA HIS A 96 -9.78 -0.91 -0.09
C HIS A 96 -8.42 -0.29 0.23
N GLU A 97 -7.33 -1.06 0.18
CA GLU A 97 -5.99 -0.62 0.56
C GLU A 97 -5.17 -0.24 -0.69
N PRO A 98 -4.92 1.07 -0.97
CA PRO A 98 -4.13 1.49 -2.13
C PRO A 98 -2.75 0.82 -2.19
N CYS A 99 -2.15 0.53 -1.03
CA CYS A 99 -0.85 -0.15 -0.94
C CYS A 99 -0.91 -1.64 -1.33
N ASN A 100 -2.09 -2.19 -1.63
CA ASN A 100 -2.29 -3.51 -2.23
C ASN A 100 -2.53 -3.43 -3.75
N GLY A 101 -2.62 -2.22 -4.32
CA GLY A 101 -3.01 -2.00 -5.70
C GLY A 101 -1.87 -1.64 -6.66
N LEU A 102 -2.00 -2.03 -7.93
CA LEU A 102 -1.08 -1.74 -9.04
C LEU A 102 -1.85 -1.29 -10.28
N LEU A 103 -1.32 -0.32 -11.03
CA LEU A 103 -1.85 0.03 -12.35
C LEU A 103 -1.08 -0.66 -13.48
N MET A 104 -1.75 -1.55 -14.22
CA MET A 104 -1.15 -2.34 -15.29
C MET A 104 -1.96 -2.27 -16.58
N CYS A 105 -1.32 -2.44 -17.72
CA CYS A 105 -2.05 -2.71 -18.96
C CYS A 105 -2.61 -4.16 -18.95
N PRO A 106 -3.59 -4.49 -19.82
CA PRO A 106 -4.27 -5.79 -19.77
C PRO A 106 -3.31 -6.97 -19.94
N ASN A 107 -2.28 -6.82 -20.78
CA ASN A 107 -1.28 -7.86 -21.00
C ASN A 107 -0.46 -8.16 -19.74
N HIS A 108 0.04 -7.13 -19.05
CA HIS A 108 0.80 -7.32 -17.81
C HIS A 108 -0.07 -7.83 -16.68
N HIS A 109 -1.31 -7.35 -16.57
CA HIS A 109 -2.25 -7.82 -15.54
C HIS A 109 -2.55 -9.31 -15.69
N VAL A 110 -2.93 -9.76 -16.90
CA VAL A 110 -3.16 -11.19 -17.18
C VAL A 110 -1.91 -12.02 -16.90
N MET A 111 -0.72 -11.51 -17.23
CA MET A 111 0.52 -12.22 -16.97
C MET A 111 0.91 -12.26 -15.48
N PHE A 112 0.56 -11.23 -14.71
CA PHE A 112 0.75 -11.18 -13.27
C PHE A 112 -0.14 -12.21 -12.59
N ASP A 113 -1.42 -12.26 -12.95
CA ASP A 113 -2.40 -13.22 -12.41
C ASP A 113 -2.13 -14.67 -12.79
N ALA A 114 -1.55 -14.88 -13.98
CA ALA A 114 -1.09 -16.19 -14.45
C ALA A 114 0.29 -16.58 -13.89
N TYR A 115 0.83 -15.83 -12.93
CA TYR A 115 2.09 -16.09 -12.25
C TYR A 115 3.31 -16.20 -13.17
N ASN A 116 3.31 -15.51 -14.32
CA ASN A 116 4.42 -15.59 -15.28
C ASN A 116 5.68 -14.82 -14.84
N PHE A 117 5.51 -13.87 -13.94
CA PHE A 117 6.59 -13.04 -13.40
C PHE A 117 6.25 -12.62 -11.97
N PHE A 118 7.26 -12.20 -11.23
CA PHE A 118 7.08 -11.50 -9.96
C PHE A 118 7.77 -10.14 -9.97
N ILE A 119 7.35 -9.28 -9.05
CA ILE A 119 8.02 -8.02 -8.75
C ILE A 119 8.80 -8.23 -7.46
N ARG A 120 10.06 -7.83 -7.42
CA ARG A 120 10.91 -7.94 -6.23
C ARG A 120 11.37 -6.56 -5.80
N PHE A 121 11.11 -6.19 -4.54
CA PHE A 121 11.80 -5.06 -3.94
C PHE A 121 13.24 -5.43 -3.60
N ILE A 122 14.20 -4.61 -4.01
CA ILE A 122 15.62 -4.76 -3.70
C ILE A 122 16.02 -3.65 -2.71
N PRO A 123 16.19 -3.96 -1.41
CA PRO A 123 16.47 -2.95 -0.38
C PRO A 123 17.67 -2.06 -0.70
N ASP A 124 18.79 -2.65 -1.15
CA ASP A 124 20.05 -1.94 -1.39
C ASP A 124 19.94 -0.77 -2.38
N ILE A 125 19.14 -0.96 -3.43
CA ILE A 125 18.93 0.06 -4.46
C ILE A 125 17.57 0.75 -4.30
N ARG A 126 16.78 0.34 -3.30
CA ARG A 126 15.44 0.87 -2.98
C ARG A 126 14.48 0.91 -4.17
N LYS A 127 14.54 -0.09 -5.06
CA LYS A 127 13.69 -0.18 -6.27
C LYS A 127 12.89 -1.48 -6.31
N PHE A 128 11.74 -1.41 -6.97
CA PHE A 128 10.96 -2.59 -7.37
C PHE A 128 11.45 -3.05 -8.75
N VAL A 129 11.83 -4.31 -8.87
CA VAL A 129 12.42 -4.92 -10.07
C VAL A 129 11.48 -5.97 -10.63
N PHE A 130 11.27 -5.95 -11.95
CA PHE A 130 10.50 -6.96 -12.65
C PHE A 130 11.37 -8.20 -12.91
N VAL A 131 10.87 -9.39 -12.55
CA VAL A 131 11.59 -10.65 -12.77
C VAL A 131 10.74 -11.60 -13.62
N ASN A 132 11.09 -11.71 -14.90
CA ASN A 132 10.55 -12.73 -15.81
C ASN A 132 10.98 -14.14 -15.32
N TYR A 133 10.16 -14.77 -14.50
CA TYR A 133 10.46 -16.09 -13.94
C TYR A 133 10.02 -17.24 -14.84
N SER A 134 8.93 -17.03 -15.61
CA SER A 134 8.45 -18.02 -16.59
C SER A 134 9.36 -18.19 -17.81
N ASN A 135 10.39 -17.34 -17.97
CA ASN A 135 11.29 -17.29 -19.11
C ASN A 135 10.54 -17.07 -20.46
N LYS A 136 9.44 -16.31 -20.43
CA LYS A 136 8.70 -15.98 -21.66
C LYS A 136 9.45 -14.94 -22.49
N PRO A 137 9.64 -15.13 -23.81
CA PRO A 137 10.35 -14.17 -24.65
C PRO A 137 9.75 -12.76 -24.64
N SER A 138 8.43 -12.65 -24.62
CA SER A 138 7.71 -11.36 -24.60
C SER A 138 7.97 -10.53 -23.32
N LEU A 139 8.41 -11.18 -22.25
CA LEU A 139 8.72 -10.55 -20.96
C LEU A 139 10.21 -10.25 -20.78
N GLN A 140 11.06 -10.71 -21.71
CA GLN A 140 12.51 -10.65 -21.55
C GLN A 140 13.03 -9.22 -21.48
N GLN A 141 12.44 -8.31 -22.26
CA GLN A 141 12.82 -6.90 -22.28
C GLN A 141 12.65 -6.18 -20.94
N PHE A 142 11.78 -6.69 -20.06
CA PHE A 142 11.49 -6.12 -18.75
C PHE A 142 12.32 -6.76 -17.63
N HIS A 143 12.90 -7.93 -17.88
CA HIS A 143 13.58 -8.74 -16.87
C HIS A 143 14.79 -8.02 -16.27
N GLY A 144 14.86 -7.98 -14.93
CA GLY A 144 15.96 -7.37 -14.19
C GLY A 144 15.88 -5.84 -14.08
N LYS A 145 14.93 -5.20 -14.77
CA LYS A 145 14.78 -3.74 -14.78
C LYS A 145 13.79 -3.25 -13.72
N ALA A 146 14.07 -2.09 -13.16
CA ALA A 146 13.25 -1.41 -12.17
C ALA A 146 12.02 -0.75 -12.79
N ILE A 147 10.85 -0.99 -12.20
CA ILE A 147 9.54 -0.51 -12.67
C ILE A 147 9.15 0.81 -12.00
N ALA A 148 8.15 1.51 -12.55
CA ALA A 148 7.70 2.81 -12.05
C ALA A 148 6.84 2.70 -10.78
N LEU A 149 7.46 2.23 -9.69
CA LEU A 149 6.91 2.29 -8.34
C LEU A 149 7.89 3.07 -7.47
N ASP A 150 7.45 4.21 -6.97
CA ASP A 150 8.24 5.02 -6.04
C ASP A 150 8.07 4.50 -4.61
N ILE A 151 9.18 4.07 -4.00
CA ILE A 151 9.20 3.61 -2.61
C ILE A 151 8.94 4.75 -1.60
N LYS A 152 9.09 6.01 -2.04
CA LYS A 152 8.88 7.21 -1.21
C LYS A 152 7.41 7.65 -1.19
N ASP A 153 6.58 7.11 -2.07
CA ASP A 153 5.17 7.48 -2.16
C ASP A 153 4.35 6.96 -0.95
N ARG A 154 3.38 7.76 -0.50
CA ARG A 154 2.49 7.38 0.61
C ARG A 154 1.58 6.19 0.29
N TYR A 155 1.34 5.90 -0.98
CA TYR A 155 0.54 4.77 -1.47
C TYR A 155 1.43 3.72 -2.15
N ALA A 156 2.75 3.77 -1.95
CA ALA A 156 3.68 2.76 -2.44
C ALA A 156 3.26 1.36 -1.93
N PRO A 157 3.19 0.34 -2.80
CA PRO A 157 2.79 -0.98 -2.36
C PRO A 157 3.73 -1.54 -1.31
N PHE A 158 3.20 -2.27 -0.33
CA PHE A 158 4.04 -2.87 0.70
C PHE A 158 4.91 -3.98 0.08
N PRO A 159 6.25 -3.89 0.15
CA PRO A 159 7.15 -4.89 -0.42
C PRO A 159 6.90 -6.31 0.08
N SER A 160 6.41 -6.45 1.32
CA SER A 160 6.03 -7.73 1.92
C SER A 160 4.95 -8.48 1.13
N LEU A 161 4.02 -7.78 0.47
CA LEU A 161 2.97 -8.41 -0.35
C LEU A 161 3.57 -9.14 -1.55
N PHE A 162 4.63 -8.58 -2.12
CA PHE A 162 5.35 -9.19 -3.23
C PHE A 162 6.12 -10.46 -2.84
N ILE A 163 6.50 -10.63 -1.57
CA ILE A 163 7.11 -11.87 -1.09
C ILE A 163 6.14 -13.04 -1.31
N LEU A 164 4.86 -12.87 -0.95
CA LEU A 164 3.86 -13.91 -1.13
C LEU A 164 3.61 -14.19 -2.61
N HIS A 165 3.49 -13.14 -3.42
CA HIS A 165 3.32 -13.29 -4.87
C HIS A 165 4.50 -14.04 -5.50
N GLU A 166 5.73 -13.71 -5.12
CA GLU A 166 6.90 -14.42 -5.60
C GLU A 166 6.92 -15.90 -5.19
N MET A 167 6.56 -16.23 -3.94
CA MET A 167 6.45 -17.63 -3.52
C MET A 167 5.43 -18.40 -4.37
N ARG A 168 4.31 -17.76 -4.75
CA ARG A 168 3.31 -18.35 -5.65
C ARG A 168 3.88 -18.58 -7.06
N VAL A 169 4.57 -17.58 -7.61
CA VAL A 169 5.22 -17.67 -8.93
C VAL A 169 6.25 -18.80 -8.97
N ARG A 170 7.06 -18.93 -7.92
CA ARG A 170 8.02 -20.03 -7.77
C ARG A 170 7.33 -21.39 -7.68
N GLY A 171 6.23 -21.48 -6.93
CA GLY A 171 5.41 -22.69 -6.84
C GLY A 171 4.74 -23.07 -8.16
N PHE A 172 4.34 -22.09 -8.98
CA PHE A 172 3.74 -22.31 -10.30
C PHE A 172 4.77 -22.76 -11.36
N HIS A 173 6.05 -22.45 -11.13
CA HIS A 173 7.16 -22.78 -12.01
C HIS A 173 8.27 -23.57 -11.29
N PRO A 174 8.00 -24.81 -10.82
CA PRO A 174 8.89 -25.55 -9.92
C PRO A 174 10.21 -25.97 -10.57
N PHE A 175 10.31 -25.96 -11.90
CA PHE A 175 11.51 -26.35 -12.64
C PHE A 175 12.37 -25.17 -13.09
N GLN A 176 11.96 -23.94 -12.80
CA GLN A 176 12.79 -22.77 -13.07
C GLN A 176 13.90 -22.63 -12.02
N PRO A 177 15.04 -22.00 -12.36
CA PRO A 177 16.13 -21.79 -11.40
C PRO A 177 15.65 -21.08 -10.13
N ILE A 178 16.04 -21.61 -8.97
CA ILE A 178 15.74 -21.00 -7.66
C ILE A 178 16.33 -19.58 -7.58
N GLU A 179 17.43 -19.34 -8.26
CA GLU A 179 18.10 -18.04 -8.28
C GLU A 179 18.20 -17.56 -9.73
N PRO A 180 17.18 -16.85 -10.25
CA PRO A 180 17.26 -16.29 -11.58
C PRO A 180 18.39 -15.24 -11.63
N ASP A 181 19.18 -15.31 -12.70
CA ASP A 181 20.20 -14.31 -13.02
C ASP A 181 19.53 -12.98 -13.33
N MET A 182 19.95 -11.88 -12.70
CA MET A 182 19.50 -10.53 -13.09
C MET A 182 20.71 -9.69 -13.53
N PRO A 183 20.93 -9.54 -14.84
CA PRO A 183 22.08 -8.78 -15.35
C PRO A 183 21.90 -7.26 -15.18
N ASP A 184 20.67 -6.77 -15.26
CA ASP A 184 20.35 -5.33 -15.42
C ASP A 184 19.83 -4.66 -14.14
N ILE A 185 20.18 -5.19 -12.97
CA ILE A 185 19.63 -4.72 -11.70
C ILE A 185 19.91 -3.24 -11.50
N GLY A 186 18.83 -2.49 -11.26
CA GLY A 186 18.88 -1.08 -10.92
C GLY A 186 18.76 -0.14 -12.11
N LEU A 187 18.84 -0.65 -13.34
CA LEU A 187 18.44 0.10 -14.53
C LEU A 187 16.92 0.26 -14.53
N TRP A 188 16.44 1.46 -14.86
CA TRP A 188 15.02 1.70 -15.04
C TRP A 188 14.50 1.05 -16.33
N GLN A 189 13.20 0.76 -16.39
CA GLN A 189 12.57 0.35 -17.64
C GLN A 189 12.82 1.39 -18.75
N ASP A 190 12.89 0.91 -19.98
CA ASP A 190 13.32 1.75 -21.12
C ASP A 190 12.42 2.98 -21.28
N TRP A 191 11.09 2.81 -21.12
CA TRP A 191 10.13 3.90 -21.21
C TRP A 191 10.32 4.98 -20.14
N ILE A 192 10.77 4.61 -18.93
CA ILE A 192 11.02 5.57 -17.83
C ILE A 192 12.19 6.48 -18.21
N THR A 193 13.21 5.88 -18.85
CA THR A 193 14.42 6.59 -19.27
C THR A 193 14.19 7.39 -20.54
N SER A 194 13.49 6.83 -21.54
CA SER A 194 13.21 7.50 -22.82
C SER A 194 12.29 8.70 -22.66
N ASP A 195 11.26 8.57 -21.81
CA ASP A 195 10.27 9.63 -21.61
C ASP A 195 10.75 10.66 -20.58
N GLY A 196 11.92 10.45 -19.96
CA GLY A 196 12.47 11.36 -18.95
C GLY A 196 11.62 11.46 -17.68
N VAL A 197 10.89 10.39 -17.35
CA VAL A 197 9.92 10.28 -16.27
C VAL A 197 10.60 10.29 -14.89
N PHE A 198 11.81 9.75 -14.81
CA PHE A 198 12.60 9.76 -13.58
C PHE A 198 13.68 10.84 -13.63
N ASP A 199 13.77 11.67 -12.59
CA ASP A 199 14.86 12.62 -12.42
C ASP A 199 15.95 12.05 -11.51
N ASN A 200 17.12 11.81 -12.10
CA ASN A 200 18.28 11.29 -11.36
C ASN A 200 18.87 12.30 -10.37
N VAL A 201 18.61 13.60 -10.53
CA VAL A 201 19.15 14.63 -9.63
C VAL A 201 18.36 14.66 -8.32
N SER A 202 17.03 14.71 -8.42
CA SER A 202 16.14 14.68 -7.26
C SER A 202 15.81 13.26 -6.75
N ASP A 203 16.22 12.22 -7.49
CA ASP A 203 15.89 10.81 -7.20
C ASP A 203 14.37 10.63 -7.04
N SER A 204 13.60 11.17 -7.99
CA SER A 204 12.15 11.25 -7.92
C SER A 204 11.46 11.11 -9.28
N PHE A 205 10.19 10.70 -9.26
CA PHE A 205 9.35 10.61 -10.45
C PHE A 205 8.65 11.94 -10.76
N LYS A 206 8.67 12.35 -12.02
CA LYS A 206 7.92 13.51 -12.53
C LYS A 206 6.47 13.13 -12.73
N ARG A 207 5.61 13.64 -11.85
CA ARG A 207 4.17 13.36 -11.86
C ARG A 207 3.40 14.37 -12.70
N ASP A 208 3.76 15.64 -12.61
CA ASP A 208 3.06 16.73 -13.28
C ASP A 208 3.34 16.76 -14.79
N SER A 209 2.35 17.24 -15.56
CA SER A 209 2.54 17.54 -16.98
C SER A 209 3.69 18.53 -17.16
N PRO A 210 4.55 18.37 -18.19
CA PRO A 210 5.47 19.43 -18.58
C PRO A 210 4.71 20.73 -18.78
N PRO A 211 5.29 21.89 -18.40
CA PRO A 211 4.68 23.18 -18.73
C PRO A 211 4.46 23.22 -20.24
N ASP A 212 3.22 23.48 -20.63
CA ASP A 212 2.84 23.55 -22.03
C ASP A 212 3.67 24.67 -22.66
N ASN A 213 4.47 24.36 -23.69
CA ASN A 213 5.20 25.37 -24.48
C ASN A 213 4.22 26.08 -25.42
N GLY A 214 3.09 26.53 -24.86
CA GLY A 214 2.13 27.42 -25.47
C GLY A 214 2.37 28.82 -24.95
N ASP A 215 2.94 29.68 -25.79
CA ASP A 215 2.89 31.12 -25.61
C ASP A 215 1.45 31.55 -25.28
N ASN A 216 1.22 32.00 -24.04
CA ASN A 216 0.49 33.25 -23.70
C ASN A 216 0.15 33.32 -22.20
N ASN A 217 0.76 34.32 -21.54
CA ASN A 217 0.24 35.13 -20.42
C ASN A 217 -0.86 34.53 -19.51
N ASN A 218 -0.53 34.26 -18.25
CA ASN A 218 -0.85 35.18 -17.15
C ASN A 218 -0.38 34.66 -15.79
N ASN A 219 0.10 35.60 -14.98
CA ASN A 219 0.46 35.45 -13.58
C ASN A 219 -0.63 34.74 -12.76
N ASN A 220 -0.25 33.69 -12.02
CA ASN A 220 -0.66 33.58 -10.63
C ASN A 220 0.32 32.72 -9.83
N SER A 221 1.02 33.39 -8.93
CA SER A 221 1.87 32.80 -7.90
C SER A 221 0.99 32.14 -6.84
N PHE A 222 1.09 30.82 -6.68
CA PHE A 222 0.61 30.12 -5.48
C PHE A 222 1.69 29.18 -4.91
N SER A 223 2.36 29.69 -3.88
CA SER A 223 2.87 29.00 -2.68
C SER A 223 3.28 27.53 -2.83
N MET A 224 4.56 27.29 -3.15
CA MET A 224 5.21 26.01 -2.83
C MET A 224 5.53 25.95 -1.33
N GLN A 225 4.85 25.06 -0.64
CA GLN A 225 5.13 24.72 0.76
C GLN A 225 6.36 23.81 0.78
N SER A 226 7.46 24.32 1.32
CA SER A 226 8.75 23.62 1.40
C SER A 226 8.65 22.46 2.39
N GLN A 227 8.79 21.22 1.90
CA GLN A 227 9.03 20.05 2.76
C GLN A 227 10.52 19.97 3.16
N PRO A 228 10.85 19.64 4.41
CA PRO A 228 12.23 19.63 4.89
C PRO A 228 13.04 18.50 4.24
N GLN A 229 14.23 18.86 3.72
CA GLN A 229 15.23 17.94 3.20
C GLN A 229 15.74 17.01 4.32
N HIS A 230 15.48 15.71 4.18
CA HIS A 230 16.26 14.70 4.89
C HIS A 230 17.42 14.26 4.00
N GLN A 231 18.65 14.63 4.37
CA GLN A 231 19.87 14.08 3.78
C GLN A 231 20.01 12.60 4.16
N PRO A 232 20.21 11.68 3.20
CA PRO A 232 20.70 10.35 3.50
C PRO A 232 22.22 10.40 3.66
N THR A 233 22.71 10.04 4.84
CA THR A 233 24.12 9.69 5.04
C THR A 233 24.40 8.39 4.30
N THR A 234 25.15 8.46 3.19
CA THR A 234 25.67 7.30 2.49
C THR A 234 26.95 6.82 3.20
N THR A 235 26.81 5.83 4.08
CA THR A 235 27.95 5.01 4.48
C THR A 235 28.22 4.00 3.35
N SER A 236 28.95 4.47 2.34
CA SER A 236 29.57 3.61 1.33
C SER A 236 30.61 2.73 2.03
N THR A 237 30.34 1.42 2.10
CA THR A 237 31.42 0.44 2.19
C THR A 237 31.44 -0.31 0.86
N GLY A 238 32.54 -0.13 0.15
CA GLY A 238 32.69 -0.49 -1.25
C GLY A 238 32.59 -1.98 -1.54
N GLY A 239 32.19 -2.24 -2.78
CA GLY A 239 32.19 -3.55 -3.40
C GLY A 239 31.57 -3.45 -4.78
N ALA A 240 32.29 -2.89 -5.74
CA ALA A 240 31.95 -3.00 -7.16
C ALA A 240 32.07 -4.48 -7.57
N SER A 241 31.01 -5.25 -7.34
CA SER A 241 30.89 -6.59 -7.89
C SER A 241 30.17 -6.49 -9.22
N SER A 242 30.94 -6.54 -10.30
CA SER A 242 30.48 -6.89 -11.65
C SER A 242 30.04 -8.37 -11.74
N GLY A 243 29.57 -8.95 -10.64
CA GLY A 243 29.04 -10.31 -10.57
C GLY A 243 27.53 -10.26 -10.76
N LYS A 244 27.01 -11.09 -11.68
CA LYS A 244 25.58 -11.37 -11.84
C LYS A 244 24.95 -11.51 -10.45
N ARG A 245 24.15 -10.53 -10.04
CA ARG A 245 23.49 -10.58 -8.74
C ARG A 245 22.25 -11.46 -8.91
N LYS A 246 22.22 -12.52 -8.13
CA LYS A 246 21.18 -13.54 -8.14
C LYS A 246 20.03 -13.14 -7.21
N VAL A 247 18.79 -13.43 -7.59
CA VAL A 247 17.62 -13.22 -6.70
C VAL A 247 17.44 -14.44 -5.81
N THR A 248 17.96 -14.39 -4.60
CA THR A 248 17.68 -15.43 -3.59
C THR A 248 16.46 -15.01 -2.76
N LEU A 249 15.57 -15.94 -2.43
CA LEU A 249 14.50 -15.75 -1.45
C LEU A 249 14.78 -16.64 -0.24
N ASN A 250 15.52 -16.11 0.73
CA ASN A 250 15.83 -16.79 1.99
C ASN A 250 15.31 -15.96 3.18
N ALA A 251 15.49 -16.48 4.40
CA ALA A 251 15.00 -15.83 5.62
C ALA A 251 15.59 -14.43 5.82
N ASP A 252 16.87 -14.23 5.52
CA ASP A 252 17.55 -12.94 5.69
C ASP A 252 16.98 -11.90 4.71
N VAL A 253 16.82 -12.27 3.43
CA VAL A 253 16.19 -11.40 2.43
C VAL A 253 14.75 -11.05 2.79
N ILE A 254 13.99 -12.00 3.35
CA ILE A 254 12.64 -11.73 3.85
C ILE A 254 12.69 -10.74 5.01
N ALA A 255 13.60 -10.93 5.97
CA ALA A 255 13.76 -10.04 7.10
C ALA A 255 14.14 -8.61 6.66
N ASP A 256 15.04 -8.48 5.69
CA ASP A 256 15.46 -7.19 5.13
C ASP A 256 14.30 -6.46 4.42
N ILE A 257 13.52 -7.19 3.62
CA ILE A 257 12.34 -6.61 2.96
C ILE A 257 11.28 -6.20 3.98
N LEU A 258 11.06 -6.99 5.03
CA LEU A 258 10.13 -6.64 6.10
C LEU A 258 10.61 -5.42 6.91
N ALA A 259 11.91 -5.33 7.22
CA ALA A 259 12.51 -4.17 7.87
C ALA A 259 12.34 -2.91 7.00
N ALA A 260 12.65 -3.03 5.70
CA ALA A 260 12.47 -1.94 4.75
C ALA A 260 11.00 -1.53 4.63
N THR A 261 10.07 -2.49 4.57
CA THR A 261 8.61 -2.24 4.52
C THR A 261 8.14 -1.39 5.70
N ARG A 262 8.59 -1.71 6.93
CA ARG A 262 8.23 -0.97 8.14
C ARG A 262 8.80 0.44 8.19
N ALA A 263 9.92 0.68 7.50
CA ALA A 263 10.53 2.00 7.40
C ALA A 263 9.92 2.89 6.30
N MET A 264 8.94 2.39 5.53
CA MET A 264 8.39 3.12 4.39
C MET A 264 7.45 4.25 4.80
N PRO A 265 7.40 5.34 4.00
CA PRO A 265 6.37 6.37 4.13
C PRO A 265 4.94 5.81 4.06
N SER A 266 4.69 4.81 3.22
CA SER A 266 3.35 4.19 3.14
C SER A 266 2.96 3.43 4.39
N TRP A 267 3.91 2.80 5.09
CA TRP A 267 3.65 2.19 6.41
C TRP A 267 3.17 3.26 7.39
N LYS A 268 3.95 4.35 7.51
CA LYS A 268 3.60 5.47 8.38
C LYS A 268 2.29 6.14 7.99
N ALA A 269 2.03 6.31 6.69
CA ALA A 269 0.78 6.89 6.19
C ALA A 269 -0.42 6.02 6.57
N CYS A 270 -0.31 4.70 6.40
CA CYS A 270 -1.32 3.74 6.78
C CYS A 270 -1.61 3.75 8.29
N GLU A 271 -0.57 3.79 9.13
CA GLU A 271 -0.74 3.94 10.58
C GLU A 271 -1.41 5.26 10.95
N MET A 272 -0.98 6.38 10.35
CA MET A 272 -1.56 7.69 10.60
C MET A 272 -3.02 7.78 10.15
N GLU A 273 -3.36 7.25 8.97
CA GLU A 273 -4.73 7.19 8.46
C GLU A 273 -5.64 6.37 9.38
N GLY A 274 -5.16 5.24 9.90
CA GLY A 274 -5.90 4.44 10.87
C GLY A 274 -6.05 5.08 12.25
N THR A 275 -5.21 6.07 12.59
CA THR A 275 -5.36 6.90 13.80
C THR A 275 -6.12 8.20 13.55
N SER A 276 -6.40 8.52 12.29
CA SER A 276 -7.14 9.73 11.94
C SER A 276 -8.62 9.50 12.22
N TRP A 277 -9.21 10.40 13.00
CA TRP A 277 -10.65 10.37 13.35
C TRP A 277 -11.57 10.71 12.17
N THR A 278 -11.03 10.74 10.95
CA THR A 278 -11.82 10.86 9.72
C THR A 278 -12.36 9.49 9.35
N GLY A 279 -13.43 9.11 10.05
CA GLY A 279 -14.21 7.89 9.87
C GLY A 279 -15.63 8.13 10.36
N THR A 280 -16.49 7.12 10.25
CA THR A 280 -17.85 7.22 10.82
C THR A 280 -17.79 7.37 12.34
N ALA A 281 -18.85 7.91 12.95
CA ALA A 281 -18.97 7.95 14.41
C ALA A 281 -18.79 6.55 15.03
N GLN A 282 -19.24 5.50 14.34
CA GLN A 282 -19.14 4.11 14.80
C GLN A 282 -17.70 3.58 14.78
N GLU A 283 -16.95 3.77 13.69
CA GLU A 283 -15.52 3.42 13.63
C GLU A 283 -14.72 4.21 14.68
N ASN A 284 -15.07 5.47 14.88
CA ASN A 284 -14.47 6.30 15.91
C ASN A 284 -14.79 5.77 17.33
N ILE A 285 -16.03 5.32 17.59
CA ILE A 285 -16.43 4.69 18.85
C ILE A 285 -15.66 3.37 19.05
N GLU A 286 -15.56 2.51 18.04
CA GLU A 286 -14.83 1.25 18.11
C GLU A 286 -13.32 1.45 18.33
N ASN A 287 -12.72 2.42 17.64
CA ASN A 287 -11.33 2.82 17.84
C ASN A 287 -11.09 3.37 19.24
N TYR A 288 -12.03 4.16 19.78
CA TYR A 288 -11.97 4.69 21.14
C TYR A 288 -12.08 3.57 22.20
N VAL A 289 -13.05 2.66 22.04
CA VAL A 289 -13.25 1.53 22.97
C VAL A 289 -12.05 0.58 22.96
N SER A 290 -11.48 0.30 21.79
CA SER A 290 -10.29 -0.55 21.63
C SER A 290 -9.03 0.10 22.23
N SER A 291 -8.85 1.42 22.06
CA SER A 291 -7.66 2.13 22.57
C SER A 291 -7.68 2.39 24.07
N ILE A 292 -8.87 2.47 24.69
CA ILE A 292 -9.01 2.73 26.13
C ILE A 292 -9.08 1.44 26.96
N GLY A 293 -9.24 0.27 26.32
CA GLY A 293 -9.25 -1.01 27.03
C GLY A 293 -10.30 -1.01 28.13
N VAL A 294 -11.57 -0.83 27.77
CA VAL A 294 -12.64 -0.91 28.76
C VAL A 294 -12.82 -2.37 29.16
N ASP A 295 -12.19 -2.76 30.27
CA ASP A 295 -12.57 -3.94 31.04
C ASP A 295 -14.07 -3.81 31.36
N THR A 296 -14.90 -4.52 30.59
CA THR A 296 -16.30 -4.71 30.95
C THR A 296 -16.35 -5.72 32.08
N GLY A 297 -16.06 -5.20 33.28
CA GLY A 297 -16.28 -5.89 34.53
C GLY A 297 -17.71 -6.38 34.64
N GLY A 298 -17.85 -7.68 34.85
CA GLY A 298 -18.89 -8.34 35.63
C GLY A 298 -20.34 -7.99 35.31
N SER A 299 -21.01 -8.90 34.59
CA SER A 299 -22.44 -9.10 34.84
C SER A 299 -22.72 -10.59 34.99
N GLN A 300 -23.03 -10.97 36.23
CA GLN A 300 -23.47 -12.30 36.65
C GLN A 300 -24.68 -12.73 35.82
N LYS A 301 -24.61 -13.94 35.23
CA LYS A 301 -25.80 -14.64 34.75
C LYS A 301 -26.70 -14.99 35.95
N PRO A 302 -27.99 -14.66 35.94
CA PRO A 302 -28.93 -15.30 36.84
C PRO A 302 -29.21 -16.73 36.33
N ASN A 303 -29.04 -17.68 37.24
CA ASN A 303 -29.31 -19.10 37.06
C ASN A 303 -30.79 -19.37 37.36
N PRO A 304 -31.61 -19.92 36.44
CA PRO A 304 -32.92 -20.43 36.79
C PRO A 304 -32.92 -21.95 36.67
N ASN A 305 -32.65 -22.62 37.79
CA ASN A 305 -33.01 -24.02 37.96
C ASN A 305 -33.48 -24.24 39.40
N LEU A 306 -34.80 -24.23 39.56
CA LEU A 306 -35.61 -24.73 40.69
C LEU A 306 -37.04 -24.83 40.10
N GLN A 307 -37.44 -26.03 39.66
CA GLN A 307 -38.39 -26.95 40.35
C GLN A 307 -39.81 -26.35 40.40
N ASP A 308 -40.92 -27.01 40.04
CA ASP A 308 -41.26 -28.43 40.00
C ASP A 308 -42.67 -28.60 39.34
N GLU A 309 -43.09 -29.86 39.13
CA GLU A 309 -44.49 -30.36 39.05
C GLU A 309 -45.30 -30.36 37.72
N SER A 310 -45.34 -31.58 37.13
CA SER A 310 -46.51 -32.47 36.94
C SER A 310 -47.61 -32.21 35.88
N ILE A 311 -47.91 -33.32 35.19
CA ILE A 311 -49.18 -33.83 34.61
C ILE A 311 -49.19 -33.96 33.07
N GLY A 312 -49.24 -35.21 32.60
CA GLY A 312 -49.53 -35.63 31.22
C GLY A 312 -48.83 -36.92 30.83
#